data_AF-A0A7F8Q321-F1
#
_entry.id   AF-A0A7F8Q321-F1
#
_cell.length_a   1.000
_cell.length_b   1.000
_cell.length_c   1.000
_cell.angle_alpha   90.00
_cell.angle_beta   90.00
_cell.angle_gamma   90.00
#
_symmetry.space_group_name_H-M   'P 1'
#
loop_
_entity.id
_entity.type
_entity.pdbx_description
1 polymer ?
#
loop_
_entity_poly.entity_id
_entity_poly.type
_entity_poly.pdbx_seq_one_letter_code
_entity_poly.pdbx_strand_id
1 'polypeptide(L)'
;MSEECSGQLTLSSSSPGALLVDLETPEEIQARSPGRPVRSSKQYLRQVIAEYEALDRELPCIRKFPTPPAAQPLCLCMETSPEEDLTHLEVLEALEAELPGAMESGRVSSIRFENMNVICGTAGRRDRWLITVTDFQTRSRLLRSGIRLRGNAHPLVRHDELLLADYRLHLRRSLVRRRMLEALGAEPTDQD
;
A
#
# COMPACT_ATOMS: atom_id res chain seq x y z
N MET A 1 -15.59 -54.57 22.09
CA MET A 1 -15.12 -55.42 23.20
C MET A 1 -13.61 -55.34 23.19
N SER A 2 -13.04 -54.90 24.33
CA SER A 2 -11.68 -55.19 24.80
C SER A 2 -10.49 -54.65 24.00
N GLU A 3 -9.38 -54.18 24.57
CA GLU A 3 -8.98 -53.86 25.96
C GLU A 3 -7.62 -53.13 25.88
N GLU A 4 -7.27 -52.46 26.98
CA GLU A 4 -6.02 -51.73 27.24
C GLU A 4 -4.76 -52.62 27.31
N CYS A 5 -3.57 -52.00 27.18
CA CYS A 5 -2.37 -52.18 28.02
C CYS A 5 -1.22 -51.32 27.46
N SER A 6 -0.65 -50.28 28.09
CA SER A 6 -0.09 -50.07 29.44
C SER A 6 1.38 -50.53 29.61
N GLY A 7 2.22 -49.62 30.13
CA GLY A 7 3.55 -49.86 30.70
C GLY A 7 4.74 -49.22 29.95
N GLN A 8 5.77 -48.62 30.58
CA GLN A 8 6.04 -48.31 31.99
C GLN A 8 7.29 -47.40 32.06
N LEU A 9 7.33 -46.50 33.06
CA LEU A 9 8.47 -45.67 33.47
C LEU A 9 9.55 -46.51 34.18
N THR A 10 10.83 -46.14 34.07
CA THR A 10 11.85 -46.50 35.07
C THR A 10 12.80 -45.33 35.37
N LEU A 11 13.00 -45.10 36.67
CA LEU A 11 13.89 -44.16 37.35
C LEU A 11 14.78 -44.99 38.29
N SER A 12 16.11 -44.81 38.23
CA SER A 12 17.07 -44.95 39.35
C SER A 12 18.50 -44.73 38.79
N SER A 13 19.31 -43.76 39.22
CA SER A 13 19.95 -43.51 40.53
C SER A 13 21.10 -44.46 40.87
N SER A 14 22.36 -43.99 40.74
CA SER A 14 23.32 -43.76 41.86
C SER A 14 24.80 -43.83 41.41
N SER A 15 25.57 -42.82 41.84
CA SER A 15 27.05 -42.66 41.78
C SER A 15 27.69 -43.25 43.06
N PRO A 16 29.03 -43.49 43.21
CA PRO A 16 30.02 -42.42 43.45
C PRO A 16 31.49 -42.72 43.03
N GLY A 17 32.26 -41.66 42.77
CA GLY A 17 33.73 -41.72 42.62
C GLY A 17 34.35 -40.33 42.56
N ALA A 18 34.49 -39.72 43.73
CA ALA A 18 35.06 -38.38 43.95
C ALA A 18 36.58 -38.35 43.78
N LEU A 19 37.12 -37.23 43.28
CA LEU A 19 38.35 -36.63 43.80
C LEU A 19 38.34 -35.12 43.56
N LEU A 20 38.41 -34.40 44.69
CA LEU A 20 38.52 -32.95 44.90
C LEU A 20 39.80 -32.36 44.30
N VAL A 21 39.70 -31.19 43.68
CA VAL A 21 40.64 -30.07 43.87
C VAL A 21 39.84 -28.76 43.87
N ASP A 22 40.32 -27.84 44.70
CA ASP A 22 39.62 -26.81 45.43
C ASP A 22 39.63 -25.41 44.75
N LEU A 23 38.67 -24.58 45.17
CA LEU A 23 38.64 -23.11 45.31
C LEU A 23 39.31 -22.18 44.26
N GLU A 24 38.51 -21.32 43.59
CA GLU A 24 38.47 -19.84 43.78
C GLU A 24 37.67 -19.08 42.69
N THR A 25 36.85 -18.12 43.17
CA THR A 25 36.21 -16.92 42.55
C THR A 25 35.25 -17.01 41.32
N PRO A 26 34.02 -16.45 41.41
CA PRO A 26 33.17 -16.22 40.25
C PRO A 26 33.40 -14.79 39.71
N GLU A 27 34.14 -14.64 38.62
CA GLU A 27 34.02 -13.44 37.79
C GLU A 27 32.93 -13.66 36.75
N GLU A 28 31.80 -13.04 37.04
CA GLU A 28 30.65 -12.83 36.18
C GLU A 28 31.11 -12.16 34.87
N ILE A 29 31.37 -12.96 33.83
CA ILE A 29 31.56 -12.45 32.48
C ILE A 29 30.20 -11.93 32.01
N GLN A 30 29.92 -10.67 32.35
CA GLN A 30 28.85 -9.90 31.74
C GLN A 30 29.13 -9.83 30.24
N ALA A 31 28.38 -10.63 29.48
CA ALA A 31 28.25 -10.47 28.04
C ALA A 31 27.69 -9.06 27.79
N ARG A 32 28.59 -8.08 27.58
CA ARG A 32 28.25 -6.78 27.02
C ARG A 32 27.62 -7.03 25.66
N SER A 33 26.31 -6.86 25.59
CA SER A 33 25.62 -6.69 24.32
C SER A 33 26.32 -5.56 23.54
N PRO A 34 26.61 -5.74 22.24
CA PRO A 34 27.20 -4.67 21.45
C PRO A 34 26.17 -3.54 21.39
N GLY A 35 26.46 -2.47 22.13
CA GLY A 35 25.65 -1.27 22.17
C GLY A 35 25.41 -0.78 20.75
N ARG A 36 24.13 -0.70 20.37
CA ARG A 36 23.71 -0.05 19.13
C ARG A 36 24.33 1.35 19.13
N PRO A 37 25.11 1.76 18.12
CA PRO A 37 25.76 3.06 18.14
C PRO A 37 24.69 4.13 18.24
N VAL A 38 24.75 4.93 19.31
CA VAL A 38 23.91 6.12 19.49
C VAL A 38 24.32 7.09 18.38
N ARG A 39 23.52 7.15 17.31
CA ARG A 39 23.77 8.09 16.21
C ARG A 39 23.71 9.50 16.78
N SER A 40 24.72 10.32 16.49
CA SER A 40 24.66 11.75 16.83
C SER A 40 23.46 12.39 16.12
N SER A 41 22.81 13.38 16.74
CA SER A 41 21.64 14.06 16.16
C SER A 41 21.89 14.58 14.75
N LYS A 42 23.14 15.00 14.46
CA LYS A 42 23.59 15.43 13.12
C LYS A 42 23.60 14.29 12.10
N GLN A 43 24.00 13.08 12.49
CA GLN A 43 23.99 11.91 11.62
C GLN A 43 22.57 11.43 11.36
N TYR A 44 21.70 11.47 12.37
CA TYR A 44 20.27 11.16 12.20
C TYR A 44 19.60 12.13 11.22
N LEU A 45 19.79 13.45 11.40
CA LEU A 45 19.23 14.46 10.50
C LEU A 45 19.65 14.25 9.03
N ARG A 46 20.94 14.00 8.78
CA ARG A 46 21.45 13.71 7.42
C ARG A 46 20.78 12.50 6.78
N GLN A 47 20.53 11.45 7.56
CA GLN A 47 19.87 10.25 7.07
C GLN A 47 18.41 10.54 6.70
N VAL A 48 17.68 11.28 7.54
CA VAL A 48 16.27 11.60 7.28
C VAL A 48 16.11 12.51 6.05
N ILE A 49 17.01 13.49 5.88
CA ILE A 49 17.04 14.33 4.67
C ILE A 49 17.30 13.47 3.42
N ALA A 50 18.30 12.58 3.48
CA ALA A 50 18.60 11.70 2.35
C ALA A 50 17.41 10.77 2.01
N GLU A 51 16.70 10.25 3.01
CA GLU A 51 15.47 9.46 2.81
C GLU A 51 14.36 10.29 2.15
N TYR A 52 14.18 11.55 2.58
CA TYR A 52 13.21 12.46 1.98
C TYR A 52 13.54 12.80 0.53
N GLU A 53 14.80 13.12 0.23
CA GLU A 53 15.26 13.41 -1.13
C GLU A 53 15.14 12.18 -2.05
N ALA A 54 15.50 10.99 -1.55
CA ALA A 54 15.33 9.76 -2.31
C ALA A 54 13.85 9.53 -2.66
N LEU A 55 12.96 9.72 -1.68
CA LEU A 55 11.53 9.59 -1.89
C LEU A 55 10.96 10.64 -2.84
N ASP A 56 11.49 11.87 -2.81
CA ASP A 56 11.11 12.95 -3.74
C ASP A 56 11.47 12.61 -5.18
N ARG A 57 12.65 12.02 -5.39
CA ARG A 57 13.11 11.56 -6.71
C ARG A 57 12.31 10.35 -7.20
N GLU A 58 11.97 9.41 -6.32
CA GLU A 58 11.19 8.21 -6.67
C GLU A 58 9.72 8.54 -6.99
N LEU A 59 9.14 9.52 -6.30
CA LEU A 59 7.71 9.83 -6.35
C LEU A 59 7.47 11.33 -6.57
N PRO A 60 7.89 11.90 -7.72
CA PRO A 60 7.59 13.28 -8.02
C PRO A 60 6.06 13.46 -8.06
N CYS A 61 5.63 14.44 -7.26
CA CYS A 61 4.26 14.88 -6.98
C CYS A 61 3.21 13.75 -7.01
N ILE A 62 2.78 13.35 -5.82
CA ILE A 62 1.73 12.36 -5.57
C ILE A 62 0.41 13.06 -5.22
N ARG A 63 -0.73 12.40 -5.46
CA ARG A 63 -2.04 12.87 -4.98
C ARG A 63 -1.98 13.08 -3.47
N LYS A 64 -2.47 14.23 -3.00
CA LYS A 64 -2.58 14.55 -1.58
C LYS A 64 -3.97 14.16 -1.07
N PHE A 65 -4.04 13.66 0.16
CA PHE A 65 -5.27 13.24 0.79
C PHE A 65 -5.40 13.96 2.14
N PRO A 66 -6.35 14.88 2.32
CA PRO A 66 -6.59 15.50 3.62
C PRO A 66 -7.18 14.50 4.61
N THR A 67 -7.98 13.55 4.13
CA THR A 67 -8.58 12.47 4.91
C THR A 67 -8.48 11.15 4.14
N PRO A 68 -8.62 9.98 4.81
CA PRO A 68 -8.67 8.71 4.12
C PRO A 68 -9.77 8.69 3.04
N PRO A 69 -9.47 8.19 1.82
CA PRO A 69 -10.47 8.16 0.76
C PRO A 69 -11.66 7.26 1.10
N ALA A 70 -12.86 7.70 0.76
CA ALA A 70 -14.07 6.90 0.90
C ALA A 70 -14.09 5.75 -0.12
N ALA A 71 -14.54 4.58 0.31
CA ALA A 71 -14.67 3.40 -0.56
C ALA A 71 -15.75 3.61 -1.63
N GLN A 72 -15.45 3.21 -2.86
CA GLN A 72 -16.32 3.29 -4.02
C GLN A 72 -16.36 1.94 -4.73
N PRO A 73 -16.99 0.91 -4.11
CA PRO A 73 -16.90 -0.47 -4.57
C PRO A 73 -17.58 -0.72 -5.93
N LEU A 74 -18.44 0.19 -6.39
CA LEU A 74 -19.12 0.16 -7.69
C LEU A 74 -18.45 1.07 -8.75
N CYS A 75 -17.31 1.67 -8.41
CA CYS A 75 -16.55 2.50 -9.33
C CYS A 75 -15.40 1.70 -9.96
N LEU A 76 -15.33 1.76 -11.28
CA LEU A 76 -14.30 1.16 -12.12
C LEU A 76 -13.39 2.26 -12.67
N CYS A 77 -12.15 1.90 -12.97
CA CYS A 77 -11.18 2.82 -13.53
C CYS A 77 -10.56 2.21 -14.78
N MET A 78 -10.48 3.02 -15.84
CA MET A 78 -9.61 2.80 -16.98
C MET A 78 -8.45 3.78 -16.89
N GLU A 79 -7.22 3.29 -16.85
CA GLU A 79 -6.04 4.16 -16.98
C GLU A 79 -5.69 4.36 -18.45
N THR A 80 -5.40 5.59 -18.84
CA THR A 80 -5.05 5.97 -20.21
C THR A 80 -3.67 6.61 -20.23
N SER A 81 -2.98 6.51 -21.36
CA SER A 81 -1.73 7.27 -21.52
C SER A 81 -2.02 8.78 -21.54
N PRO A 82 -1.09 9.63 -21.08
CA PRO A 82 -1.26 11.09 -21.16
C PRO A 82 -1.50 11.61 -22.59
N GLU A 83 -1.01 10.86 -23.59
CA GLU A 83 -1.12 11.21 -25.01
C GLU A 83 -2.45 10.72 -25.64
N GLU A 84 -3.19 9.85 -24.96
CA GLU A 84 -4.51 9.37 -25.41
C GLU A 84 -5.59 10.43 -25.17
N ASP A 85 -5.98 11.11 -26.24
CA ASP A 85 -7.01 12.15 -26.28
C ASP A 85 -8.44 11.57 -26.40
N LEU A 86 -8.80 10.68 -25.48
CA LEU A 86 -10.13 10.09 -25.47
C LEU A 86 -11.19 11.11 -25.06
N THR A 87 -12.32 11.09 -25.75
CA THR A 87 -13.48 11.93 -25.44
C THR A 87 -14.51 11.18 -24.61
N HIS A 88 -15.39 11.92 -23.91
CA HIS A 88 -16.51 11.31 -23.18
C HIS A 88 -17.41 10.48 -24.12
N LEU A 89 -17.63 10.95 -25.35
CA LEU A 89 -18.46 10.26 -26.33
C LEU A 89 -17.87 8.90 -26.71
N GLU A 90 -16.56 8.82 -26.96
CA GLU A 90 -15.91 7.55 -27.29
C GLU A 90 -16.04 6.53 -26.14
N VAL A 91 -15.87 6.98 -24.90
CA VAL A 91 -16.04 6.13 -23.71
C VAL A 91 -17.50 5.67 -23.57
N LEU A 92 -18.46 6.54 -23.83
CA LEU A 92 -19.89 6.20 -23.83
C LEU A 92 -20.22 5.16 -24.90
N GLU A 93 -19.78 5.37 -26.13
CA GLU A 93 -20.01 4.44 -27.25
C GLU A 93 -19.38 3.08 -26.99
N ALA A 94 -18.17 3.05 -26.44
CA ALA A 94 -17.49 1.81 -26.07
C ALA A 94 -18.22 1.06 -24.95
N LEU A 95 -18.77 1.78 -23.97
CA LEU A 95 -19.59 1.19 -22.91
C LEU A 95 -20.92 0.66 -23.44
N GLU A 96 -21.57 1.39 -24.33
CA GLU A 96 -22.84 0.97 -24.95
C GLU A 96 -22.64 -0.27 -25.84
N ALA A 97 -21.51 -0.36 -26.56
CA ALA A 97 -21.16 -1.55 -27.32
C ALA A 97 -20.92 -2.78 -26.43
N GLU A 98 -20.29 -2.62 -25.28
CA GLU A 98 -20.04 -3.72 -24.33
C GLU A 98 -21.29 -4.08 -23.50
N LEU A 99 -22.10 -3.07 -23.15
CA LEU A 99 -23.31 -3.20 -22.34
C LEU A 99 -24.49 -2.47 -23.00
N PRO A 100 -25.13 -3.07 -24.03
CA PRO A 100 -26.25 -2.42 -24.71
C PRO A 100 -27.38 -2.05 -23.74
N GLY A 101 -27.87 -0.82 -23.86
CA GLY A 101 -28.90 -0.20 -23.04
C GLY A 101 -28.46 0.16 -21.62
N ALA A 102 -27.17 0.14 -21.29
CA ALA A 102 -26.73 0.35 -19.91
C ALA A 102 -26.95 1.77 -19.40
N MET A 103 -26.86 2.76 -20.28
CA MET A 103 -27.13 4.16 -19.95
C MET A 103 -28.63 4.37 -19.71
N GLU A 104 -29.46 3.92 -20.65
CA GLU A 104 -30.93 4.07 -20.58
C GLU A 104 -31.53 3.32 -19.39
N SER A 105 -31.03 2.12 -19.09
CA SER A 105 -31.47 1.32 -17.94
C SER A 105 -30.89 1.80 -16.59
N GLY A 106 -30.00 2.80 -16.59
CA GLY A 106 -29.34 3.30 -15.37
C GLY A 106 -28.36 2.31 -14.74
N ARG A 107 -27.87 1.32 -15.48
CA ARG A 107 -26.82 0.38 -15.00
C ARG A 107 -25.46 1.07 -14.89
N VAL A 108 -25.20 2.06 -15.74
CA VAL A 108 -24.08 3.00 -15.60
C VAL A 108 -24.65 4.31 -15.07
N SER A 109 -24.20 4.74 -13.89
CA SER A 109 -24.72 5.94 -13.21
C SER A 109 -23.91 7.20 -13.52
N SER A 110 -22.61 7.07 -13.77
CA SER A 110 -21.77 8.22 -14.14
C SER A 110 -20.47 7.80 -14.81
N ILE A 111 -19.93 8.74 -15.60
CA ILE A 111 -18.58 8.67 -16.17
C ILE A 111 -17.88 9.98 -15.83
N ARG A 112 -16.62 9.90 -15.40
CA ARG A 112 -15.81 11.07 -15.05
C ARG A 112 -14.37 10.90 -15.53
N PHE A 113 -13.76 12.01 -15.93
CA PHE A 113 -12.33 12.05 -16.24
C PHE A 113 -11.56 12.70 -15.09
N GLU A 114 -10.51 12.03 -14.62
CA GLU A 114 -9.53 12.57 -13.68
C GLU A 114 -8.20 12.78 -14.41
N ASN A 115 -7.82 14.05 -14.59
CA ASN A 115 -6.50 14.42 -15.05
C ASN A 115 -5.50 14.28 -13.89
N MET A 116 -4.74 13.19 -13.90
CA MET A 116 -3.83 12.85 -12.82
C MET A 116 -2.61 13.77 -12.79
N ASN A 117 -2.25 14.35 -13.93
CA ASN A 117 -1.17 15.33 -14.02
C ASN A 117 -1.53 16.62 -13.28
N VAL A 118 -2.76 17.11 -13.46
CA VAL A 118 -3.30 18.28 -12.73
C VAL A 118 -3.50 17.97 -11.26
N ILE A 119 -4.11 16.82 -10.92
CA ILE A 119 -4.37 16.42 -9.53
C ILE A 119 -3.07 16.29 -8.74
N CYS A 120 -2.05 15.69 -9.36
CA CYS A 120 -0.76 15.50 -8.70
C CYS A 120 0.15 16.73 -8.80
N GLY A 121 -0.04 17.61 -9.79
CA GLY A 121 0.88 18.71 -10.09
C GLY A 121 2.21 18.23 -10.69
N THR A 122 2.16 17.22 -11.57
CA THR A 122 3.33 16.69 -12.31
C THR A 122 2.90 16.25 -13.71
N ALA A 123 3.85 15.96 -14.60
CA ALA A 123 3.60 15.38 -15.91
C ALA A 123 3.90 13.87 -15.93
N GLY A 124 3.41 13.16 -16.96
CA GLY A 124 3.72 11.75 -17.21
C GLY A 124 2.93 10.75 -16.35
N ARG A 125 1.92 11.20 -15.60
CA ARG A 125 0.95 10.33 -14.94
C ARG A 125 -0.12 9.90 -15.93
N ARG A 126 -0.49 8.63 -15.87
CA ARG A 126 -1.66 8.10 -16.58
C ARG A 126 -2.93 8.76 -16.06
N ASP A 127 -3.73 9.29 -16.97
CA ASP A 127 -5.03 9.83 -16.63
C ASP A 127 -6.04 8.70 -16.41
N ARG A 128 -7.18 9.04 -15.80
CA ARG A 128 -8.13 8.04 -15.33
C ARG A 128 -9.55 8.36 -15.77
N TRP A 129 -10.21 7.39 -16.37
CA TRP A 129 -11.65 7.41 -16.60
C TRP A 129 -12.35 6.57 -15.55
N LEU A 130 -13.19 7.22 -14.76
CA LEU A 130 -13.99 6.59 -13.71
C LEU A 130 -15.37 6.29 -14.25
N ILE A 131 -15.81 5.04 -14.10
CA ILE A 131 -17.11 4.55 -14.54
C ILE A 131 -17.83 4.00 -13.32
N THR A 132 -18.91 4.64 -12.91
CA THR A 132 -19.72 4.18 -11.78
C THR A 132 -20.90 3.39 -12.29
N VAL A 133 -21.09 2.19 -11.77
CA VAL A 133 -22.25 1.34 -12.07
C VAL A 133 -23.17 1.24 -10.87
N THR A 134 -24.37 0.67 -11.05
CA THR A 134 -25.36 0.55 -9.96
C THR A 134 -25.38 -0.82 -9.29
N ASP A 135 -24.77 -1.84 -9.89
CA ASP A 135 -24.80 -3.19 -9.36
C ASP A 135 -23.48 -3.97 -9.58
N PHE A 136 -23.27 -4.98 -8.73
CA PHE A 136 -22.05 -5.80 -8.75
C PHE A 136 -21.96 -6.74 -9.95
N GLN A 137 -23.08 -7.09 -10.59
CA GLN A 137 -23.07 -7.95 -11.77
C GLN A 137 -22.53 -7.19 -12.98
N THR A 138 -23.02 -5.97 -13.21
CA THR A 138 -22.51 -5.04 -14.23
C THR A 138 -21.04 -4.74 -13.98
N ARG A 139 -20.67 -4.43 -12.73
CA ARG A 139 -19.26 -4.22 -12.36
C ARG A 139 -18.39 -5.42 -12.72
N SER A 140 -18.82 -6.62 -12.32
CA SER A 140 -18.04 -7.85 -12.52
C SER A 140 -17.95 -8.24 -14.00
N ARG A 141 -18.95 -7.90 -14.81
CA ARG A 141 -18.88 -8.04 -16.27
C ARG A 141 -17.79 -7.15 -16.85
N LEU A 142 -17.84 -5.85 -16.55
CA LEU A 142 -16.86 -4.87 -17.05
C LEU A 142 -15.43 -5.15 -16.58
N LEU A 143 -15.23 -5.65 -15.35
CA LEU A 143 -13.90 -6.08 -14.88
C LEU A 143 -13.33 -7.24 -15.71
N ARG A 144 -14.19 -8.09 -16.31
CA ARG A 144 -13.75 -9.21 -17.12
C ARG A 144 -13.58 -8.84 -18.59
N SER A 145 -14.48 -8.04 -19.14
CA SER A 145 -14.47 -7.69 -20.57
C SER A 145 -13.64 -6.45 -20.90
N GLY A 146 -13.50 -5.51 -19.95
CA GLY A 146 -12.98 -4.18 -20.25
C GLY A 146 -13.90 -3.42 -21.21
N ILE A 147 -13.34 -2.45 -21.94
CA ILE A 147 -14.02 -1.80 -23.07
C ILE A 147 -13.09 -1.69 -24.27
N ARG A 148 -13.64 -1.49 -25.47
CA ARG A 148 -12.85 -1.33 -26.70
C ARG A 148 -12.97 0.08 -27.22
N LEU A 149 -11.85 0.78 -27.32
CA LEU A 149 -11.76 2.16 -27.83
C LEU A 149 -10.80 2.18 -29.00
N ARG A 150 -11.23 2.75 -30.13
CA ARG A 150 -10.44 2.83 -31.38
C ARG A 150 -9.84 1.47 -31.80
N GLY A 151 -10.56 0.38 -31.55
CA GLY A 151 -10.12 -1.01 -31.82
C GLY A 151 -9.25 -1.66 -30.75
N ASN A 152 -8.75 -0.88 -29.78
CA ASN A 152 -7.87 -1.36 -28.71
C ASN A 152 -8.66 -1.76 -27.47
N ALA A 153 -8.27 -2.88 -26.86
CA ALA A 153 -8.85 -3.33 -25.59
C ALA A 153 -8.26 -2.54 -24.43
N HIS A 154 -9.13 -1.95 -23.62
CA HIS A 154 -8.77 -1.20 -22.42
C HIS A 154 -9.31 -1.95 -21.20
N PRO A 155 -8.44 -2.53 -20.37
CA PRO A 155 -8.88 -3.23 -19.17
C PRO A 155 -9.44 -2.23 -18.15
N LEU A 156 -10.43 -2.68 -17.40
CA LEU A 156 -10.98 -1.96 -16.27
C LEU A 156 -10.51 -2.59 -14.96
N VAL A 157 -10.13 -1.76 -14.01
CA VAL A 157 -9.75 -2.17 -12.66
C VAL A 157 -10.70 -1.54 -11.64
N ARG A 158 -10.67 -2.02 -10.40
CA ARG A 158 -11.45 -1.40 -9.32
C ARG A 158 -10.82 -0.06 -8.97
N HIS A 159 -11.63 1.00 -8.91
CA HIS A 159 -11.12 2.33 -8.56
C HIS A 159 -10.44 2.33 -7.19
N ASP A 160 -11.03 1.64 -6.20
CA ASP A 160 -10.49 1.54 -4.85
C ASP A 160 -9.06 0.98 -4.80
N GLU A 161 -8.69 0.07 -5.71
CA GLU A 161 -7.34 -0.51 -5.74
C GLU A 161 -6.29 0.54 -6.12
N LEU A 162 -6.59 1.37 -7.11
CA LEU A 162 -5.72 2.48 -7.52
C LEU A 162 -5.70 3.59 -6.47
N LEU A 163 -6.87 3.94 -5.93
CA LEU A 163 -7.00 5.00 -4.93
C LEU A 163 -6.27 4.65 -3.63
N LEU A 164 -6.32 3.39 -3.20
CA LEU A 164 -5.57 2.88 -2.05
C LEU A 164 -4.06 2.86 -2.32
N ALA A 165 -3.62 2.56 -3.54
CA ALA A 165 -2.21 2.65 -3.91
C ALA A 165 -1.72 4.10 -3.80
N ASP A 166 -2.46 5.06 -4.35
CA ASP A 166 -2.15 6.49 -4.23
C ASP A 166 -2.11 6.93 -2.76
N TYR A 167 -3.09 6.51 -1.95
CA TYR A 167 -3.17 6.86 -0.54
C TYR A 167 -1.99 6.30 0.28
N ARG A 168 -1.53 5.07 -0.03
CA ARG A 168 -0.34 4.49 0.61
C ARG A 168 0.92 5.30 0.30
N LEU A 169 1.06 5.77 -0.94
CA LEU A 169 2.17 6.65 -1.32
C LEU A 169 2.10 7.98 -0.55
N HIS A 170 0.89 8.54 -0.42
CA HIS A 170 0.66 9.73 0.39
C HIS A 170 1.09 9.54 1.84
N LEU A 171 0.66 8.47 2.50
CA LEU A 171 1.05 8.17 3.88
C LEU A 171 2.55 8.00 4.05
N ARG A 172 3.21 7.28 3.13
CA ARG A 172 4.68 7.09 3.15
C ARG A 172 5.39 8.45 3.09
N ARG A 173 4.95 9.33 2.18
CA ARG A 173 5.51 10.68 2.02
C ARG A 173 5.28 11.57 3.24
N SER A 174 4.06 11.56 3.79
CA SER A 174 3.69 12.34 4.97
C SER A 174 4.50 11.92 6.19
N LEU A 175 4.72 10.61 6.39
CA LEU A 175 5.54 10.09 7.49
C LEU A 175 7.00 10.55 7.41
N VAL A 176 7.64 10.44 6.24
CA VAL A 176 9.04 10.87 6.05
C VAL A 176 9.16 12.39 6.22
N ARG A 177 8.20 13.16 5.69
CA ARG A 177 8.16 14.62 5.88
C ARG A 177 8.04 14.98 7.36
N ARG A 178 7.16 14.31 8.12
CA ARG A 178 7.00 14.55 9.55
C ARG A 178 8.31 14.29 10.31
N ARG A 179 8.96 13.15 10.08
CA ARG A 179 10.28 12.84 10.68
C ARG A 179 11.34 13.86 10.33
N MET A 180 11.33 14.38 9.09
CA MET A 180 12.25 15.42 8.65
C MET A 180 12.02 16.72 9.41
N LEU A 181 10.77 17.14 9.55
CA LEU A 181 10.39 18.34 10.30
C LEU A 181 10.76 18.21 11.79
N GLU A 182 10.45 17.07 12.41
CA GLU A 182 10.86 16.76 13.79
C GLU A 182 12.38 16.81 13.96
N ALA A 183 13.15 16.23 13.02
CA ALA A 183 14.61 16.25 13.07
C ALA A 183 15.20 17.66 12.89
N LEU A 184 14.47 18.56 12.25
CA LEU A 184 14.82 19.98 12.10
C LEU A 184 14.37 20.84 13.30
N GLY A 185 13.66 20.25 14.27
CA GLY A 185 13.15 20.95 15.46
C GLY A 185 11.87 21.74 15.19
N ALA A 186 11.10 21.38 14.16
CA ALA A 186 9.77 21.95 13.97
C ALA A 186 8.78 21.31 14.96
N GLU A 187 8.01 22.14 15.65
CA GLU A 187 6.89 21.68 16.48
C GLU A 187 5.83 21.00 15.62
N PRO A 188 5.16 19.94 16.12
CA PRO A 188 4.06 19.32 15.39
C PRO A 188 2.94 20.34 15.25
N THR A 189 2.75 20.86 14.05
CA THR A 189 1.52 21.58 13.72
C THR A 189 0.38 20.56 13.70
N ASP A 190 -0.54 20.68 14.64
CA ASP A 190 -1.88 20.07 14.59
C ASP A 190 -2.65 20.70 13.42
N GLN A 191 -2.30 20.31 12.20
CA GLN A 191 -3.09 20.57 11.02
C GLN A 191 -3.18 19.28 10.23
N ASP A 192 -4.28 18.56 10.44
CA ASP A 192 -5.07 17.85 9.43
C ASP A 192 -6.44 17.50 10.03
#